data_AF-A0A7X0Y3A7-F1
#
_entry.id   AF-A0A7X0Y3A7-F1
#
_cell.length_a   1.000
_cell.length_b   1.000
_cell.length_c   1.000
_cell.angle_alpha   90.00
_cell.angle_beta   90.00
_cell.angle_gamma   90.00
#
_symmetry.space_group_name_H-M   'P 1'
#
loop_
_entity.id
_entity.type
_entity.pdbx_description
1 polymer ?
#
loop_
_entity_poly.entity_id
_entity_poly.type
_entity_poly.pdbx_seq_one_letter_code
_entity_poly.pdbx_strand_id
1 'polypeptide(L)'
;MKKAALACIALLVLALTGCTQPTEPSSEPNISPKIQTNQPLTIYQATDIHYLSNTLTDGKQAFKTYLATGDGKQQNYITEITDAFVDDVKAQKPDVLVLSGDITNNGEKVSHEEMAEKLDEIEKSGVQTFVIPGNHDILNPYARKFEGDQQVKAESITPKEFASIYHNSGYNEAVMRDETTLSYLVAPSSDVWLLMVDTSEYENNKRFGAPETNGYISTQTFEWIQKCIDLAKKHDAKLITVTHHNLLDHSELLNKGFTIVQNKAAVSLFAKNDIPLNLSGHVHIQDIRSDTRHGKTIYDVATSSMAMYPQQYGVINYAPNQGLSYKTQRVDVEKYAKKINSKDPNLLDFQQYSKDYFGKFGYTKALGELLLKGKYDVDDADKMAKTMEQANFAYFTGDRSYLQGIEKTPGYALWQAADGEFLTKYIDDIVKNKAKNDLTLEIPES
;
A
#
# COMPACT_ATOMS: atom_id res chain seq x y z
N MET A 1 24.39 -26.58 -86.69
CA MET A 1 23.17 -27.40 -86.61
C MET A 1 22.62 -27.30 -85.19
N LYS A 2 21.36 -26.83 -85.05
CA LYS A 2 20.44 -27.02 -83.90
C LYS A 2 20.95 -26.57 -82.52
N LYS A 3 20.30 -25.72 -81.72
CA LYS A 3 18.90 -25.26 -81.56
C LYS A 3 18.98 -24.08 -80.55
N ALA A 4 18.31 -22.94 -80.80
CA ALA A 4 17.02 -22.54 -80.18
C ALA A 4 17.16 -22.25 -78.68
N ALA A 5 16.57 -21.24 -78.04
CA ALA A 5 15.54 -20.22 -78.26
C ALA A 5 15.38 -19.56 -76.85
N LEU A 6 14.74 -18.43 -76.54
CA LEU A 6 13.72 -17.60 -77.15
C LEU A 6 13.76 -16.25 -76.37
N ALA A 7 13.38 -15.16 -77.04
CA ALA A 7 13.40 -13.80 -76.51
C ALA A 7 12.31 -13.54 -75.44
N CYS A 8 12.69 -12.78 -74.41
CA CYS A 8 11.80 -12.18 -73.41
C CYS A 8 11.17 -10.90 -73.95
N ILE A 9 9.83 -10.83 -74.06
CA ILE A 9 9.07 -9.57 -74.06
C ILE A 9 7.69 -9.77 -73.39
N ALA A 10 7.39 -8.84 -72.49
CA ALA A 10 6.10 -8.28 -72.06
C ALA A 10 5.34 -8.81 -70.83
N LEU A 11 4.84 -7.80 -70.11
CA LEU A 11 3.77 -7.73 -69.12
C LEU A 11 4.15 -7.93 -67.64
N LEU A 12 4.73 -6.88 -67.05
CA LEU A 12 4.58 -6.63 -65.62
C LEU A 12 3.18 -6.03 -65.38
N VAL A 13 2.32 -6.83 -64.74
CA VAL A 13 1.03 -6.41 -64.20
C VAL A 13 1.29 -5.56 -62.95
N LEU A 14 0.79 -4.31 -62.96
CA LEU A 14 0.66 -3.48 -61.77
C LEU A 14 -0.37 -4.13 -60.83
N ALA A 15 0.11 -4.90 -59.86
CA ALA A 15 -0.69 -5.32 -58.72
C ALA A 15 -0.71 -4.15 -57.71
N LEU A 16 -1.84 -3.47 -57.63
CA LEU A 16 -2.18 -2.56 -56.53
C LEU A 16 -2.19 -3.38 -55.23
N THR A 17 -1.13 -3.27 -54.44
CA THR A 17 -1.12 -3.74 -53.06
C THR A 17 -1.99 -2.80 -52.24
N GLY A 18 -3.23 -3.21 -51.97
CA GLY A 18 -4.06 -2.56 -50.96
C GLY A 18 -3.36 -2.65 -49.61
N CYS A 19 -3.01 -1.49 -49.05
CA CYS A 19 -2.64 -1.39 -47.65
C CYS A 19 -3.85 -1.79 -46.81
N THR A 20 -3.90 -3.03 -46.35
CA THR A 20 -4.77 -3.41 -45.23
C THR A 20 -4.18 -2.75 -43.99
N GLN A 21 -4.77 -1.63 -43.56
CA GLN A 21 -4.59 -1.13 -42.21
C GLN A 21 -4.93 -2.27 -41.22
N PRO A 22 -4.17 -2.47 -40.15
CA PRO A 22 -4.63 -3.27 -39.03
C PRO A 22 -5.93 -2.63 -38.55
N THR A 23 -7.03 -3.36 -38.63
CA THR A 23 -8.27 -2.99 -37.96
C THR A 23 -8.00 -3.14 -36.48
N GLU A 24 -7.80 -2.02 -35.77
CA GLU A 24 -7.86 -2.02 -34.30
C GLU A 24 -9.21 -2.60 -33.89
N PRO A 25 -9.28 -3.52 -32.91
CA PRO A 25 -10.56 -3.97 -32.39
C PRO A 25 -11.23 -2.78 -31.68
N SER A 26 -12.13 -2.13 -32.41
CA SER A 26 -12.82 -0.90 -32.02
C SER A 26 -14.09 -1.17 -31.20
N SER A 27 -14.02 -2.04 -30.20
CA SER A 27 -15.08 -2.14 -29.20
C SER A 27 -14.54 -1.62 -27.88
N GLU A 28 -15.02 -0.44 -27.48
CA GLU A 28 -14.80 0.08 -26.13
C GLU A 28 -15.17 -0.97 -25.07
N PRO A 29 -14.42 -1.02 -23.96
CA PRO A 29 -14.71 -1.97 -22.90
C PRO A 29 -16.13 -1.76 -22.36
N ASN A 30 -16.82 -2.85 -22.04
CA ASN A 30 -18.15 -2.75 -21.44
C ASN A 30 -18.02 -2.25 -20.00
N ILE A 31 -18.45 -1.01 -19.76
CA ILE A 31 -18.38 -0.35 -18.45
C ILE A 31 -19.77 -0.39 -17.83
N SER A 32 -19.91 -1.05 -16.68
CA SER A 32 -21.18 -1.18 -15.96
C SER A 32 -20.98 -0.94 -14.46
N PRO A 33 -20.84 0.33 -14.02
CA PRO A 33 -20.58 0.66 -12.63
C PRO A 33 -21.75 0.25 -11.73
N LYS A 34 -21.45 -0.28 -10.54
CA LYS A 34 -22.50 -0.68 -9.56
C LYS A 34 -23.19 0.55 -8.97
N ILE A 35 -22.43 1.62 -8.72
CA ILE A 35 -22.94 2.87 -8.17
C ILE A 35 -23.20 3.86 -9.30
N GLN A 36 -24.44 4.33 -9.41
CA GLN A 36 -24.89 5.20 -10.49
C GLN A 36 -24.41 6.63 -10.30
N THR A 37 -24.47 7.44 -11.36
CA THR A 37 -24.06 8.85 -11.34
C THR A 37 -24.80 9.67 -10.28
N ASN A 38 -24.12 10.70 -9.76
CA ASN A 38 -24.53 11.59 -8.70
C ASN A 38 -24.92 10.90 -7.39
N GLN A 39 -24.26 9.78 -7.06
CA GLN A 39 -24.39 9.13 -5.76
C GLN A 39 -23.12 9.31 -4.93
N PRO A 40 -23.24 9.43 -3.59
CA PRO A 40 -22.07 9.39 -2.72
C PRO A 40 -21.39 8.02 -2.80
N LEU A 41 -20.09 8.01 -2.50
CA LEU A 41 -19.27 6.80 -2.50
C LEU A 41 -18.37 6.81 -1.25
N THR A 42 -18.38 5.74 -0.48
CA THR A 42 -17.44 5.52 0.64
C THR A 42 -16.45 4.41 0.30
N ILE A 43 -15.16 4.74 0.28
CA ILE A 43 -14.06 3.80 0.05
C ILE A 43 -13.29 3.63 1.36
N TYR A 44 -13.09 2.39 1.79
CA TYR A 44 -12.10 2.08 2.82
C TYR A 44 -10.79 1.69 2.16
N GLN A 45 -9.66 2.23 2.64
CA GLN A 45 -8.31 1.85 2.22
C GLN A 45 -7.58 1.23 3.40
N ALA A 46 -7.19 -0.04 3.27
CA ALA A 46 -6.23 -0.68 4.17
C ALA A 46 -4.95 -1.02 3.39
N THR A 47 -3.83 -1.12 4.10
CA THR A 47 -2.52 -1.36 3.50
C THR A 47 -1.60 -2.04 4.49
N ASP A 48 -0.60 -2.75 3.97
CA ASP A 48 0.47 -3.35 4.78
C ASP A 48 -0.11 -4.20 5.91
N ILE A 49 -1.09 -5.04 5.56
CA ILE A 49 -1.73 -5.98 6.49
C ILE A 49 -0.69 -7.01 6.91
N HIS A 50 0.21 -7.39 6.02
CA HIS A 50 1.21 -8.42 6.28
C HIS A 50 0.61 -9.69 6.89
N TYR A 51 -0.50 -10.16 6.34
CA TYR A 51 -1.21 -11.31 6.86
C TYR A 51 -0.31 -12.56 6.85
N LEU A 52 -0.25 -13.24 7.99
CA LEU A 52 0.37 -14.54 8.14
C LEU A 52 -0.67 -15.53 8.65
N SER A 53 -0.95 -16.56 7.86
CA SER A 53 -1.85 -17.64 8.27
C SER A 53 -1.38 -18.27 9.60
N ASN A 54 -2.32 -18.48 10.53
CA ASN A 54 -2.06 -19.21 11.77
C ASN A 54 -1.61 -20.66 11.52
N THR A 55 -1.84 -21.22 10.33
CA THR A 55 -1.35 -22.57 9.96
C THR A 55 0.15 -22.60 9.67
N LEU A 56 0.78 -21.44 9.47
CA LEU A 56 2.20 -21.28 9.17
C LEU A 56 3.05 -21.01 10.41
N THR A 57 2.48 -21.02 11.61
CA THR A 57 3.23 -20.81 12.85
C THR A 57 2.67 -21.65 13.99
N ASP A 58 3.57 -22.27 14.76
CA ASP A 58 3.22 -22.96 16.00
C ASP A 58 3.41 -22.08 17.25
N GLY A 59 3.76 -20.81 17.07
CA GLY A 59 3.97 -19.84 18.16
C GLY A 59 5.20 -20.09 19.03
N LYS A 60 6.09 -21.02 18.66
CA LYS A 60 7.27 -21.40 19.47
C LYS A 60 8.49 -20.54 19.17
N GLN A 61 9.68 -21.05 19.46
CA GLN A 61 10.92 -20.29 19.54
C GLN A 61 11.26 -19.58 18.23
N ALA A 62 11.12 -20.24 17.08
CA ALA A 62 11.41 -19.63 15.78
C ALA A 62 10.56 -18.38 15.53
N PHE A 63 9.25 -18.49 15.80
CA PHE A 63 8.32 -17.36 15.65
C PHE A 63 8.58 -16.26 16.67
N LYS A 64 8.84 -16.61 17.94
CA LYS A 64 9.21 -15.63 18.97
C LYS A 64 10.48 -14.86 18.62
N THR A 65 11.49 -15.55 18.08
CA THR A 65 12.70 -14.91 17.57
C THR A 65 12.37 -13.96 16.42
N TYR A 66 11.54 -14.41 15.46
CA TYR A 66 11.10 -13.59 14.34
C TYR A 66 10.43 -12.30 14.79
N LEU A 67 9.47 -12.39 15.72
CA LEU A 67 8.81 -11.22 16.33
C LEU A 67 9.80 -10.27 17.01
N ALA A 68 10.73 -10.81 17.81
CA ALA A 68 11.71 -10.01 18.54
C ALA A 68 12.70 -9.28 17.61
N THR A 69 12.98 -9.84 16.44
CA THR A 69 13.88 -9.23 15.44
C THR A 69 13.17 -8.36 14.40
N GLY A 70 11.84 -8.37 14.39
CA GLY A 70 11.02 -7.64 13.41
C GLY A 70 11.09 -6.12 13.54
N ASP A 71 10.20 -5.46 12.79
CA ASP A 71 10.06 -4.01 12.61
C ASP A 71 8.88 -3.42 13.37
N GLY A 72 8.30 -4.16 14.34
CA GLY A 72 7.22 -3.70 15.20
C GLY A 72 5.83 -4.13 14.77
N LYS A 73 5.70 -4.88 13.65
CA LYS A 73 4.47 -5.57 13.26
C LYS A 73 4.02 -6.56 14.34
N GLN A 74 2.72 -6.56 14.63
CA GLN A 74 2.09 -7.42 15.63
C GLN A 74 1.64 -8.74 15.02
N GLN A 75 2.59 -9.46 14.41
CA GLN A 75 2.37 -10.74 13.72
C GLN A 75 1.79 -11.81 14.67
N ASN A 76 1.98 -11.68 15.98
CA ASN A 76 1.39 -12.56 16.97
C ASN A 76 -0.14 -12.43 17.14
N TYR A 77 -0.74 -11.36 16.63
CA TYR A 77 -2.20 -11.15 16.61
C TYR A 77 -2.72 -10.75 15.23
N ILE A 78 -1.94 -10.99 14.15
CA ILE A 78 -2.32 -10.46 12.84
C ILE A 78 -3.62 -11.07 12.31
N THR A 79 -3.91 -12.32 12.67
CA THR A 79 -5.18 -12.95 12.33
C THR A 79 -6.35 -12.27 13.00
N GLU A 80 -6.27 -11.98 14.30
CA GLU A 80 -7.34 -11.30 15.04
C GLU A 80 -7.50 -9.84 14.62
N ILE A 81 -6.42 -9.14 14.29
CA ILE A 81 -6.47 -7.78 13.73
C ILE A 81 -7.20 -7.80 12.38
N THR A 82 -6.83 -8.75 11.50
CA THR A 82 -7.44 -8.89 10.18
C THR A 82 -8.91 -9.27 10.28
N ASP A 83 -9.25 -10.24 11.14
CA ASP A 83 -10.63 -10.69 11.31
C ASP A 83 -11.52 -9.61 11.93
N ALA A 84 -10.98 -8.81 12.85
CA ALA A 84 -11.67 -7.64 13.39
C ALA A 84 -11.95 -6.60 12.30
N PHE A 85 -10.98 -6.33 11.42
CA PHE A 85 -11.16 -5.42 10.29
C PHE A 85 -12.20 -5.96 9.29
N VAL A 86 -12.13 -7.23 8.93
CA VAL A 86 -13.12 -7.90 8.07
C VAL A 86 -14.53 -7.81 8.68
N ASP A 87 -14.65 -8.01 10.00
CA ASP A 87 -15.94 -7.87 10.70
C ASP A 87 -16.48 -6.44 10.64
N ASP A 88 -15.63 -5.44 10.85
CA ASP A 88 -16.00 -4.04 10.75
C ASP A 88 -16.42 -3.66 9.32
N VAL A 89 -15.69 -4.09 8.29
CA VAL A 89 -16.06 -3.85 6.88
C VAL A 89 -17.42 -4.47 6.56
N LYS A 90 -17.67 -5.73 6.95
CA LYS A 90 -18.96 -6.41 6.72
C LYS A 90 -20.12 -5.75 7.48
N ALA A 91 -19.83 -5.13 8.64
CA ALA A 91 -20.83 -4.45 9.45
C ALA A 91 -21.14 -3.04 8.93
N GLN A 92 -20.13 -2.27 8.56
CA GLN A 92 -20.28 -0.88 8.09
C GLN A 92 -20.67 -0.78 6.62
N LYS A 93 -20.31 -1.80 5.82
CA LYS A 93 -20.60 -1.90 4.39
C LYS A 93 -20.21 -0.64 3.62
N PRO A 94 -18.92 -0.25 3.61
CA PRO A 94 -18.47 0.75 2.64
C PRO A 94 -18.78 0.26 1.23
N ASP A 95 -18.92 1.18 0.29
CA ASP A 95 -19.19 0.80 -1.10
C ASP A 95 -18.01 0.03 -1.73
N VAL A 96 -16.79 0.38 -1.30
CA VAL A 96 -15.53 -0.17 -1.80
C VAL A 96 -14.55 -0.42 -0.66
N LEU A 97 -13.81 -1.52 -0.73
CA LEU A 97 -12.58 -1.78 0.02
C LEU A 97 -11.39 -1.89 -0.94
N VAL A 98 -10.36 -1.10 -0.69
CA VAL A 98 -9.06 -1.15 -1.39
C VAL A 98 -7.99 -1.71 -0.46
N LEU A 99 -7.22 -2.70 -0.93
CA LEU A 99 -5.95 -3.11 -0.32
C LEU A 99 -4.77 -2.63 -1.19
N SER A 100 -4.01 -1.66 -0.70
CA SER A 100 -2.90 -1.03 -1.45
C SER A 100 -1.54 -1.70 -1.25
N GLY A 101 -1.50 -3.03 -1.29
CA GLY A 101 -0.26 -3.82 -1.23
C GLY A 101 0.16 -4.27 0.16
N ASP A 102 1.20 -5.11 0.17
CA ASP A 102 1.73 -5.86 1.31
C ASP A 102 0.61 -6.56 2.07
N ILE A 103 -0.14 -7.34 1.30
CA ILE A 103 -1.31 -8.08 1.78
C ILE A 103 -0.86 -9.19 2.72
N THR A 104 0.27 -9.85 2.41
CA THR A 104 0.83 -10.97 3.17
C THR A 104 2.17 -10.63 3.81
N ASN A 105 2.57 -11.42 4.82
CA ASN A 105 3.79 -11.17 5.56
C ASN A 105 5.04 -11.27 4.68
N ASN A 106 5.24 -12.38 3.98
CA ASN A 106 6.31 -12.55 3.00
C ASN A 106 5.88 -13.40 1.79
N GLY A 107 4.66 -13.19 1.31
CA GLY A 107 4.20 -13.76 0.05
C GLY A 107 3.86 -15.24 0.14
N GLU A 108 3.49 -15.73 1.33
CA GLU A 108 3.11 -17.13 1.53
C GLU A 108 1.79 -17.44 0.84
N LYS A 109 1.77 -18.48 -0.01
CA LYS A 109 0.59 -18.86 -0.79
C LYS A 109 -0.66 -19.11 0.07
N VAL A 110 -0.49 -19.79 1.21
CA VAL A 110 -1.60 -20.06 2.14
C VAL A 110 -2.17 -18.76 2.71
N SER A 111 -1.33 -17.78 3.05
CA SER A 111 -1.78 -16.47 3.51
C SER A 111 -2.56 -15.73 2.42
N HIS A 112 -2.13 -15.82 1.16
CA HIS A 112 -2.87 -15.26 0.03
C HIS A 112 -4.24 -15.89 -0.17
N GLU A 113 -4.31 -17.22 -0.14
CA GLU A 113 -5.55 -17.98 -0.31
C GLU A 113 -6.55 -17.65 0.82
N GLU A 114 -6.11 -17.64 2.08
CA GLU A 114 -6.95 -17.27 3.23
C GLU A 114 -7.41 -15.80 3.18
N MET A 115 -6.58 -14.87 2.71
CA MET A 115 -7.01 -13.48 2.53
C MET A 115 -8.05 -13.35 1.42
N ALA A 116 -7.89 -14.06 0.30
CA ALA A 116 -8.87 -14.06 -0.78
C ALA A 116 -10.23 -14.59 -0.30
N GLU A 117 -10.25 -15.64 0.53
CA GLU A 117 -11.49 -16.13 1.15
C GLU A 117 -12.17 -15.06 2.01
N LYS A 118 -11.40 -14.29 2.80
CA LYS A 118 -11.93 -13.18 3.61
C LYS A 118 -12.50 -12.05 2.73
N LEU A 119 -11.83 -11.72 1.62
CA LEU A 119 -12.33 -10.73 0.65
C LEU A 119 -13.61 -11.20 -0.05
N ASP A 120 -13.69 -12.47 -0.44
CA ASP A 120 -14.91 -13.07 -1.00
C ASP A 120 -16.09 -12.99 -0.02
N GLU A 121 -15.86 -13.12 1.29
CA GLU A 121 -16.90 -12.91 2.30
C GLU A 121 -17.35 -11.45 2.42
N ILE A 122 -16.42 -10.51 2.27
CA ILE A 122 -16.71 -9.08 2.21
C ILE A 122 -17.58 -8.78 0.98
N GLU A 123 -17.25 -9.35 -0.18
CA GLU A 123 -18.02 -9.17 -1.41
C GLU A 123 -19.46 -9.69 -1.29
N LYS A 124 -19.64 -10.86 -0.67
CA LYS A 124 -20.96 -11.42 -0.37
C LYS A 124 -21.80 -10.50 0.53
N SER A 125 -21.19 -9.56 1.25
CA SER A 125 -21.92 -8.57 2.07
C SER A 125 -22.40 -7.34 1.31
N GLY A 126 -21.94 -7.18 0.05
CA GLY A 126 -22.30 -6.09 -0.87
C GLY A 126 -21.19 -5.07 -1.14
N VAL A 127 -20.00 -5.25 -0.56
CA VAL A 127 -18.84 -4.36 -0.71
C VAL A 127 -18.02 -4.77 -1.93
N GLN A 128 -17.58 -3.82 -2.76
CA GLN A 128 -16.66 -4.12 -3.87
C GLN A 128 -15.22 -4.19 -3.36
N THR A 129 -14.44 -5.20 -3.73
CA THR A 129 -13.03 -5.30 -3.28
C THR A 129 -12.04 -5.11 -4.41
N PHE A 130 -10.97 -4.35 -4.18
CA PHE A 130 -9.91 -4.13 -5.16
C PHE A 130 -8.54 -4.22 -4.49
N VAL A 131 -7.62 -4.99 -5.08
CA VAL A 131 -6.29 -5.20 -4.51
C VAL A 131 -5.18 -4.97 -5.54
N ILE A 132 -4.02 -4.53 -5.06
CA ILE A 132 -2.74 -4.56 -5.79
C ILE A 132 -1.67 -5.21 -4.89
N PRO A 133 -0.61 -5.80 -5.45
CA PRO A 133 0.48 -6.35 -4.64
C PRO A 133 1.39 -5.26 -4.07
N GLY A 134 2.00 -5.54 -2.92
CA GLY A 134 3.19 -4.83 -2.46
C GLY A 134 4.47 -5.63 -2.70
N ASN A 135 5.58 -5.12 -2.18
CA ASN A 135 6.89 -5.73 -2.41
C ASN A 135 7.10 -7.04 -1.65
N HIS A 136 6.24 -7.37 -0.68
CA HIS A 136 6.28 -8.62 0.06
C HIS A 136 5.49 -9.78 -0.57
N ASP A 137 4.58 -9.51 -1.51
CA ASP A 137 3.55 -10.48 -1.89
C ASP A 137 4.00 -11.52 -2.93
N ILE A 138 4.82 -11.13 -3.91
CA ILE A 138 5.03 -11.94 -5.12
C ILE A 138 6.47 -12.44 -5.24
N LEU A 139 6.62 -13.72 -5.60
CA LEU A 139 7.90 -14.40 -5.82
C LEU A 139 8.89 -14.19 -4.66
N ASN A 140 8.38 -14.07 -3.43
CA ASN A 140 9.18 -13.64 -2.30
C ASN A 140 10.01 -14.81 -1.74
N PRO A 141 11.36 -14.73 -1.78
CA PRO A 141 12.23 -15.79 -1.28
C PRO A 141 12.20 -15.92 0.24
N TYR A 142 11.57 -14.99 0.96
CA TYR A 142 11.41 -14.97 2.41
C TYR A 142 10.12 -15.63 2.91
N ALA A 143 9.28 -16.20 2.05
CA ALA A 143 8.12 -16.99 2.47
C ALA A 143 8.53 -18.12 3.44
N ARG A 144 8.05 -18.09 4.69
CA ARG A 144 8.40 -19.08 5.74
C ARG A 144 7.19 -19.58 6.49
N LYS A 145 7.32 -20.80 7.02
CA LYS A 145 6.55 -21.30 8.17
C LYS A 145 7.48 -21.50 9.38
N PHE A 146 6.93 -21.41 10.57
CA PHE A 146 7.65 -21.46 11.85
C PHE A 146 7.27 -22.72 12.61
N GLU A 147 8.23 -23.62 12.82
CA GLU A 147 8.03 -24.92 13.46
C GLU A 147 9.11 -25.14 14.52
N GLY A 148 8.73 -25.17 15.81
CA GLY A 148 9.67 -25.34 16.91
C GLY A 148 10.70 -24.21 16.98
N ASP A 149 11.95 -24.55 16.72
CA ASP A 149 13.10 -23.64 16.68
C ASP A 149 13.59 -23.34 15.25
N GLN A 150 12.86 -23.79 14.21
CA GLN A 150 13.25 -23.62 12.81
C GLN A 150 12.28 -22.73 12.01
N GLN A 151 12.84 -22.01 11.03
CA GLN A 151 12.10 -21.40 9.93
C GLN A 151 12.23 -22.30 8.71
N VAL A 152 11.10 -22.82 8.23
CA VAL A 152 11.04 -23.71 7.07
C VAL A 152 10.49 -22.92 5.88
N LYS A 153 11.05 -23.16 4.69
CA LYS A 153 10.58 -22.49 3.46
C LYS A 153 9.11 -22.83 3.19
N ALA A 154 8.31 -21.79 2.95
CA ALA A 154 6.93 -21.91 2.45
C ALA A 154 6.89 -21.63 0.94
N GLU A 155 5.80 -22.04 0.30
CA GLU A 155 5.53 -21.69 -1.10
C GLU A 155 5.13 -20.22 -1.20
N SER A 156 5.66 -19.55 -2.23
CA SER A 156 5.23 -18.20 -2.63
C SER A 156 4.56 -18.28 -4.00
N ILE A 157 3.89 -17.21 -4.42
CA ILE A 157 3.07 -17.17 -5.64
C ILE A 157 3.73 -16.38 -6.76
N THR A 158 3.35 -16.71 -7.99
CA THR A 158 3.68 -15.96 -9.21
C THR A 158 2.71 -14.79 -9.42
N PRO A 159 3.04 -13.81 -10.29
CA PRO A 159 2.10 -12.72 -10.63
C PRO A 159 0.78 -13.24 -11.20
N LYS A 160 0.85 -14.30 -12.03
CA LYS A 160 -0.35 -14.95 -12.59
C LYS A 160 -1.21 -15.58 -11.50
N GLU A 161 -0.60 -16.24 -10.51
CA GLU A 161 -1.32 -16.77 -9.36
C GLU A 161 -1.93 -15.65 -8.51
N PHE A 162 -1.25 -14.52 -8.31
CA PHE A 162 -1.84 -13.36 -7.61
C PHE A 162 -3.15 -12.90 -8.27
N ALA A 163 -3.13 -12.65 -9.58
CA ALA A 163 -4.33 -12.27 -10.33
C ALA A 163 -5.43 -13.36 -10.32
N SER A 164 -5.04 -14.64 -10.22
CA SER A 164 -5.97 -15.75 -10.16
C SER A 164 -6.59 -15.93 -8.77
N ILE A 165 -5.81 -15.74 -7.71
CA ILE A 165 -6.26 -15.85 -6.32
C ILE A 165 -7.24 -14.72 -6.04
N TYR A 166 -6.86 -13.48 -6.38
CA TYR A 166 -7.68 -12.29 -6.16
C TYR A 166 -8.59 -11.94 -7.34
N HIS A 167 -9.00 -12.92 -8.16
CA HIS A 167 -9.74 -12.67 -9.40
C HIS A 167 -11.03 -11.87 -9.20
N ASN A 168 -11.75 -12.12 -8.10
CA ASN A 168 -12.96 -11.38 -7.74
C ASN A 168 -12.66 -9.98 -7.20
N SER A 169 -11.48 -9.76 -6.62
CA SER A 169 -11.09 -8.48 -6.05
C SER A 169 -10.45 -7.55 -7.09
N GLY A 170 -11.19 -7.31 -8.18
CA GLY A 170 -10.86 -6.32 -9.21
C GLY A 170 -10.38 -6.88 -10.55
N TYR A 171 -9.63 -7.97 -10.60
CA TYR A 171 -9.01 -8.43 -11.86
C TYR A 171 -10.01 -8.90 -12.92
N ASN A 172 -11.12 -9.52 -12.52
CA ASN A 172 -12.22 -9.91 -13.43
C ASN A 172 -13.17 -8.74 -13.74
N GLU A 173 -13.21 -7.74 -12.87
CA GLU A 173 -14.07 -6.55 -13.00
C GLU A 173 -13.36 -5.38 -13.69
N ALA A 174 -12.08 -5.54 -14.02
CA ALA A 174 -11.26 -4.52 -14.63
C ALA A 174 -11.83 -4.07 -15.99
N VAL A 175 -12.01 -2.76 -16.13
CA VAL A 175 -12.35 -2.09 -17.40
C VAL A 175 -11.18 -2.20 -18.38
N MET A 176 -9.96 -2.09 -17.86
CA MET A 176 -8.73 -2.20 -18.64
C MET A 176 -7.62 -2.74 -17.75
N ARG A 177 -6.74 -3.58 -18.31
CA ARG A 177 -5.56 -4.12 -17.61
C ARG A 177 -4.28 -3.71 -18.33
N ASP A 178 -3.22 -3.46 -17.57
CA ASP A 178 -1.87 -3.39 -18.13
C ASP A 178 -1.46 -4.81 -18.54
N GLU A 179 -0.77 -4.94 -19.67
CA GLU A 179 -0.28 -6.22 -20.17
C GLU A 179 1.05 -6.62 -19.51
N THR A 180 1.75 -5.66 -18.89
CA THR A 180 3.11 -5.84 -18.38
C THR A 180 3.20 -5.94 -16.86
N THR A 181 2.17 -5.49 -16.13
CA THR A 181 2.14 -5.47 -14.67
C THR A 181 0.80 -6.00 -14.15
N LEU A 182 0.63 -6.08 -12.83
CA LEU A 182 -0.67 -6.35 -12.22
C LEU A 182 -1.55 -5.10 -12.07
N SER A 183 -1.28 -4.04 -12.83
CA SER A 183 -2.07 -2.81 -12.86
C SER A 183 -3.39 -2.98 -13.62
N TYR A 184 -4.43 -2.28 -13.18
CA TYR A 184 -5.74 -2.30 -13.82
C TYR A 184 -6.59 -1.06 -13.46
N LEU A 185 -7.60 -0.80 -14.28
CA LEU A 185 -8.58 0.27 -14.10
C LEU A 185 -9.93 -0.35 -13.73
N VAL A 186 -10.58 0.14 -12.68
CA VAL A 186 -11.95 -0.25 -12.29
C VAL A 186 -12.87 0.95 -12.18
N ALA A 187 -14.14 0.72 -12.46
CA ALA A 187 -15.21 1.70 -12.39
C ALA A 187 -16.26 1.30 -11.33
N PRO A 188 -15.96 1.40 -10.02
CA PRO A 188 -16.92 1.02 -8.98
C PRO A 188 -18.17 1.92 -8.98
N SER A 189 -18.03 3.16 -9.45
CA SER A 189 -19.10 4.13 -9.62
C SER A 189 -19.02 4.81 -10.99
N SER A 190 -20.11 5.45 -11.43
CA SER A 190 -20.09 6.24 -12.66
C SER A 190 -19.17 7.46 -12.57
N ASP A 191 -19.08 8.10 -11.40
CA ASP A 191 -18.41 9.40 -11.25
C ASP A 191 -16.96 9.30 -10.74
N VAL A 192 -16.61 8.19 -10.08
CA VAL A 192 -15.28 7.95 -9.50
C VAL A 192 -14.79 6.54 -9.87
N TRP A 193 -13.66 6.51 -10.56
CA TRP A 193 -12.94 5.31 -10.97
C TRP A 193 -11.61 5.21 -10.21
N LEU A 194 -11.10 3.99 -10.07
CA LEU A 194 -9.83 3.73 -9.39
C LEU A 194 -8.79 3.22 -10.40
N LEU A 195 -7.65 3.90 -10.43
CA LEU A 195 -6.49 3.49 -11.19
C LEU A 195 -5.54 2.73 -10.26
N MET A 196 -5.59 1.41 -10.32
CA MET A 196 -4.85 0.48 -9.46
C MET A 196 -3.50 0.18 -10.10
N VAL A 197 -2.41 0.72 -9.56
CA VAL A 197 -1.07 0.66 -10.18
C VAL A 197 -0.16 -0.26 -9.37
N ASP A 198 0.17 -1.41 -9.96
CA ASP A 198 1.25 -2.28 -9.49
C ASP A 198 2.59 -1.57 -9.71
N THR A 199 3.24 -1.23 -8.59
CA THR A 199 4.54 -0.54 -8.59
C THR A 199 5.67 -1.47 -8.17
N SER A 200 5.37 -2.72 -7.82
CA SER A 200 6.30 -3.61 -7.14
C SER A 200 7.20 -4.33 -8.13
N GLU A 201 8.50 -4.37 -7.85
CA GLU A 201 9.46 -5.16 -8.61
C GLU A 201 9.61 -6.55 -7.96
N TYR A 202 9.26 -7.62 -8.69
CA TYR A 202 9.34 -8.99 -8.16
C TYR A 202 10.06 -9.99 -9.06
N GLU A 203 10.39 -9.63 -10.30
CA GLU A 203 10.98 -10.56 -11.28
C GLU A 203 12.38 -11.06 -10.88
N ASN A 204 13.21 -10.20 -10.26
CA ASN A 204 14.56 -10.59 -9.85
C ASN A 204 14.64 -11.07 -8.39
N ASN A 205 13.53 -11.14 -7.65
CA ASN A 205 13.51 -11.57 -6.24
C ASN A 205 14.26 -12.89 -6.02
N LYS A 206 14.01 -13.88 -6.89
CA LYS A 206 14.71 -15.18 -6.84
C LYS A 206 16.20 -15.09 -7.14
N ARG A 207 16.60 -14.18 -8.05
CA ARG A 207 18.01 -13.97 -8.43
C ARG A 207 18.77 -13.26 -7.30
N PHE A 208 18.15 -12.29 -6.64
CA PHE A 208 18.75 -11.54 -5.53
C PHE A 208 18.69 -12.32 -4.21
N GLY A 209 17.76 -13.27 -4.08
CA GLY A 209 17.55 -14.00 -2.83
C GLY A 209 16.91 -13.14 -1.73
N ALA A 210 16.36 -11.99 -2.10
CA ALA A 210 15.61 -11.05 -1.26
C ALA A 210 14.49 -10.42 -2.11
N PRO A 211 13.36 -10.00 -1.51
CA PRO A 211 12.41 -9.15 -2.21
C PRO A 211 13.05 -7.80 -2.53
N GLU A 212 12.87 -7.31 -3.75
CA GLU A 212 13.20 -5.93 -4.07
C GLU A 212 12.28 -4.99 -3.29
N THR A 213 12.81 -3.86 -2.81
CA THR A 213 12.03 -2.89 -2.03
C THR A 213 11.70 -1.62 -2.82
N ASN A 214 12.24 -1.48 -4.03
CA ASN A 214 11.98 -0.30 -4.84
C ASN A 214 10.64 -0.44 -5.57
N GLY A 215 10.01 0.72 -5.79
CA GLY A 215 8.84 0.85 -6.63
C GLY A 215 9.18 1.52 -7.94
N TYR A 216 8.60 1.07 -9.05
CA TYR A 216 8.84 1.64 -10.37
C TYR A 216 7.58 1.60 -11.24
N ILE A 217 7.46 2.56 -12.16
CA ILE A 217 6.44 2.56 -13.22
C ILE A 217 7.18 2.58 -14.55
N SER A 218 6.97 1.53 -15.36
CA SER A 218 7.60 1.39 -16.67
C SER A 218 7.05 2.39 -17.69
N THR A 219 7.79 2.63 -18.77
CA THR A 219 7.31 3.45 -19.89
C THR A 219 6.00 2.89 -20.47
N GLN A 220 5.91 1.56 -20.61
CA GLN A 220 4.72 0.88 -21.12
C GLN A 220 3.52 1.07 -20.17
N THR A 221 3.75 0.97 -18.87
CA THR A 221 2.72 1.23 -17.85
C THR A 221 2.29 2.69 -17.86
N PHE A 222 3.20 3.66 -18.08
CA PHE A 222 2.84 5.08 -18.26
C PHE A 222 1.95 5.31 -19.50
N GLU A 223 2.26 4.66 -20.61
CA GLU A 223 1.43 4.72 -21.83
C GLU A 223 0.05 4.12 -21.57
N TRP A 224 -0.03 3.01 -20.85
CA TRP A 224 -1.29 2.40 -20.43
C TRP A 224 -2.09 3.29 -19.47
N ILE A 225 -1.43 3.91 -18.48
CA ILE A 225 -2.03 4.89 -17.57
C ILE A 225 -2.67 6.03 -18.37
N GLN A 226 -1.98 6.56 -19.39
CA GLN A 226 -2.54 7.64 -20.22
C GLN A 226 -3.82 7.19 -20.94
N LYS A 227 -3.88 5.95 -21.45
CA LYS A 227 -5.10 5.39 -22.06
C LYS A 227 -6.24 5.29 -21.03
N CYS A 228 -5.94 4.90 -19.79
CA CYS A 228 -6.92 4.86 -18.71
C CYS A 228 -7.46 6.25 -18.36
N ILE A 229 -6.58 7.25 -18.31
CA ILE A 229 -6.96 8.66 -18.10
C ILE A 229 -7.87 9.15 -19.21
N ASP A 230 -7.52 8.90 -20.47
CA ASP A 230 -8.31 9.32 -21.63
C ASP A 230 -9.69 8.65 -21.63
N LEU A 231 -9.76 7.37 -21.25
CA LEU A 231 -11.02 6.65 -21.10
C LEU A 231 -11.88 7.23 -19.96
N ALA A 232 -11.32 7.44 -18.77
CA ALA A 232 -12.07 8.01 -17.65
C ALA A 232 -12.64 9.41 -18.00
N LYS A 233 -11.83 10.25 -18.66
CA LYS A 233 -12.28 11.58 -19.14
C LYS A 233 -13.41 11.48 -20.16
N LYS A 234 -13.37 10.50 -21.06
CA LYS A 234 -14.47 10.28 -22.01
C LYS A 234 -15.80 9.93 -21.31
N HIS A 235 -15.72 9.35 -20.12
CA HIS A 235 -16.87 8.98 -19.30
C HIS A 235 -17.18 10.01 -18.20
N ASP A 236 -16.56 11.18 -18.23
CA ASP A 236 -16.69 12.23 -17.21
C ASP A 236 -16.40 11.72 -15.78
N ALA A 237 -15.57 10.69 -15.65
CA ALA A 237 -15.23 10.05 -14.38
C ALA A 237 -13.93 10.63 -13.80
N LYS A 238 -13.95 10.90 -12.50
CA LYS A 238 -12.76 11.26 -11.73
C LYS A 238 -11.92 10.03 -11.47
N LEU A 239 -10.61 10.21 -11.41
CA LEU A 239 -9.69 9.15 -11.01
C LEU A 239 -9.15 9.39 -9.61
N ILE A 240 -9.08 8.31 -8.83
CA ILE A 240 -8.22 8.19 -7.65
C ILE A 240 -7.16 7.14 -8.01
N THR A 241 -5.89 7.45 -7.80
CA THR A 241 -4.81 6.47 -8.01
C THR A 241 -4.54 5.70 -6.73
N VAL A 242 -4.20 4.42 -6.88
CA VAL A 242 -3.77 3.55 -5.78
C VAL A 242 -2.43 2.95 -6.15
N THR A 243 -1.43 3.15 -5.29
CA THR A 243 -0.08 2.59 -5.44
C THR A 243 0.31 1.92 -4.13
N HIS A 244 1.22 0.94 -4.16
CA HIS A 244 1.81 0.45 -2.91
C HIS A 244 2.88 1.42 -2.41
N HIS A 245 3.89 1.65 -3.25
CA HIS A 245 4.94 2.64 -2.99
C HIS A 245 4.39 4.07 -3.01
N ASN A 246 5.05 4.97 -2.30
CA ASN A 246 4.59 6.35 -2.21
C ASN A 246 4.80 7.12 -3.52
N LEU A 247 3.84 7.97 -3.85
CA LEU A 247 3.95 8.90 -4.97
C LEU A 247 4.83 10.10 -4.60
N LEU A 248 4.76 10.58 -3.35
CA LEU A 248 5.55 11.69 -2.82
C LEU A 248 6.47 11.23 -1.70
N ASP A 249 7.52 12.01 -1.41
CA ASP A 249 8.38 11.74 -0.26
C ASP A 249 7.62 12.06 1.04
N HIS A 250 7.29 11.03 1.82
CA HIS A 250 6.69 11.18 3.15
C HIS A 250 7.71 11.39 4.27
N SER A 251 8.98 11.11 3.97
CA SER A 251 10.14 11.36 4.83
C SER A 251 11.28 11.96 4.03
N GLU A 252 11.88 13.05 4.52
CA GLU A 252 13.11 13.60 3.92
C GLU A 252 14.32 12.65 4.10
N LEU A 253 14.22 11.72 5.06
CA LEU A 253 15.30 10.80 5.42
C LEU A 253 15.09 9.39 4.86
N LEU A 254 13.84 8.95 4.75
CA LEU A 254 13.42 7.61 4.34
C LEU A 254 12.57 7.68 3.06
N ASN A 255 13.20 8.02 1.93
CA ASN A 255 12.53 8.04 0.61
C ASN A 255 13.05 6.95 -0.35
N LYS A 256 14.32 6.55 -0.23
CA LYS A 256 14.90 5.51 -1.08
C LYS A 256 14.29 4.15 -0.74
N GLY A 257 13.74 3.49 -1.76
CA GLY A 257 13.02 2.23 -1.58
C GLY A 257 11.65 2.40 -0.91
N PHE A 258 11.13 3.63 -0.78
CA PHE A 258 9.78 3.91 -0.27
C PHE A 258 8.95 4.68 -1.30
N THR A 259 9.52 5.78 -1.81
CA THR A 259 8.94 6.55 -2.90
C THR A 259 9.24 5.88 -4.23
N ILE A 260 8.25 5.85 -5.14
CA ILE A 260 8.40 5.38 -6.51
C ILE A 260 9.62 6.04 -7.17
N VAL A 261 10.49 5.22 -7.74
CA VAL A 261 11.66 5.66 -8.49
C VAL A 261 11.20 6.52 -9.66
N GLN A 262 11.77 7.73 -9.76
CA GLN A 262 11.40 8.72 -10.78
C GLN A 262 9.95 9.23 -10.67
N ASN A 263 9.38 9.27 -9.45
CA ASN A 263 8.02 9.74 -9.16
C ASN A 263 7.60 11.07 -9.83
N LYS A 264 8.54 11.98 -10.11
CA LYS A 264 8.25 13.28 -10.73
C LYS A 264 7.44 13.16 -12.03
N ALA A 265 7.65 12.10 -12.81
CA ALA A 265 6.88 11.85 -14.04
C ALA A 265 5.42 11.52 -13.72
N ALA A 266 5.17 10.61 -12.77
CA ALA A 266 3.83 10.25 -12.30
C ALA A 266 3.11 11.46 -11.69
N VAL A 267 3.76 12.18 -10.77
CA VAL A 267 3.19 13.39 -10.13
C VAL A 267 2.78 14.42 -11.19
N SER A 268 3.65 14.68 -12.18
CA SER A 268 3.35 15.63 -13.24
C SER A 268 2.22 15.14 -14.16
N LEU A 269 2.17 13.84 -14.46
CA LEU A 269 1.13 13.24 -15.29
C LEU A 269 -0.23 13.34 -14.61
N PHE A 270 -0.30 12.97 -13.33
CA PHE A 270 -1.54 12.98 -12.56
C PHE A 270 -2.06 14.40 -12.33
N ALA A 271 -1.19 15.34 -11.92
CA ALA A 271 -1.58 16.73 -11.72
C ALA A 271 -2.05 17.41 -13.02
N LYS A 272 -1.40 17.14 -14.17
CA LYS A 272 -1.82 17.66 -15.48
C LYS A 272 -3.21 17.15 -15.91
N ASN A 273 -3.62 16.00 -15.39
CA ASN A 273 -4.88 15.33 -15.74
C ASN A 273 -5.93 15.43 -14.63
N ASP A 274 -5.80 16.42 -13.74
CA ASP A 274 -6.77 16.71 -12.67
C ASP A 274 -7.04 15.54 -11.72
N ILE A 275 -6.07 14.63 -11.54
CA ILE A 275 -6.15 13.55 -10.55
C ILE A 275 -5.72 14.11 -9.19
N PRO A 276 -6.64 14.21 -8.21
CA PRO A 276 -6.35 14.96 -6.99
C PRO A 276 -5.75 14.11 -5.87
N LEU A 277 -5.90 12.78 -5.92
CA LEU A 277 -5.62 11.91 -4.78
C LEU A 277 -4.94 10.61 -5.23
N ASN A 278 -3.82 10.32 -4.58
CA ASN A 278 -3.16 9.02 -4.54
C ASN A 278 -3.31 8.41 -3.15
N LEU A 279 -3.68 7.13 -3.09
CA LEU A 279 -3.71 6.33 -1.88
C LEU A 279 -2.52 5.37 -1.91
N SER A 280 -1.61 5.50 -0.94
CA SER A 280 -0.41 4.66 -0.81
C SER A 280 -0.23 4.04 0.57
N GLY A 281 0.78 3.18 0.70
CA GLY A 281 1.19 2.50 1.94
C GLY A 281 2.71 2.42 2.05
N HIS A 282 3.25 1.23 2.34
CA HIS A 282 4.67 0.85 2.29
C HIS A 282 5.58 1.47 3.35
N VAL A 283 5.49 2.78 3.56
CA VAL A 283 6.26 3.50 4.60
C VAL A 283 5.73 3.25 6.02
N HIS A 284 4.57 2.59 6.15
CA HIS A 284 3.86 2.22 7.38
C HIS A 284 3.43 3.36 8.32
N ILE A 285 3.84 4.60 8.05
CA ILE A 285 3.42 5.78 8.82
C ILE A 285 2.14 6.38 8.25
N GLN A 286 1.33 6.98 9.11
CA GLN A 286 0.21 7.81 8.67
C GLN A 286 0.75 9.21 8.33
N ASP A 287 0.77 9.57 7.04
CA ASP A 287 1.26 10.86 6.60
C ASP A 287 0.57 11.32 5.31
N ILE A 288 0.26 12.62 5.22
CA ILE A 288 -0.37 13.23 4.03
C ILE A 288 0.58 14.25 3.42
N ARG A 289 0.95 14.06 2.15
CA ARG A 289 1.77 15.02 1.40
C ARG A 289 0.99 15.56 0.22
N SER A 290 1.44 16.70 -0.29
CA SER A 290 0.83 17.31 -1.47
C SER A 290 1.89 17.96 -2.33
N ASP A 291 1.68 17.95 -3.64
CA ASP A 291 2.48 18.72 -4.59
C ASP A 291 1.55 19.47 -5.55
N THR A 292 1.91 20.69 -5.93
CA THR A 292 1.11 21.51 -6.85
C THR A 292 1.88 21.74 -8.14
N ARG A 293 1.33 21.26 -9.25
CA ARG A 293 1.89 21.40 -10.61
C ARG A 293 0.79 21.74 -11.58
N HIS A 294 1.11 22.52 -12.61
CA HIS A 294 0.13 22.89 -13.65
C HIS A 294 -1.15 23.56 -13.09
N GLY A 295 -1.05 24.24 -11.94
CA GLY A 295 -2.19 24.88 -11.27
C GLY A 295 -3.13 23.91 -10.54
N LYS A 296 -2.75 22.64 -10.39
CA LYS A 296 -3.53 21.58 -9.75
C LYS A 296 -2.72 20.92 -8.65
N THR A 297 -3.38 20.60 -7.55
CA THR A 297 -2.76 19.94 -6.39
C THR A 297 -3.10 18.47 -6.41
N ILE A 298 -2.09 17.62 -6.26
CA ILE A 298 -2.24 16.20 -5.98
C ILE A 298 -1.81 15.93 -4.55
N TYR A 299 -2.63 15.17 -3.83
CA TYR A 299 -2.37 14.68 -2.50
C TYR A 299 -1.93 13.21 -2.58
N ASP A 300 -0.91 12.85 -1.82
CA ASP A 300 -0.54 11.45 -1.56
C ASP A 300 -0.81 11.17 -0.08
N VAL A 301 -1.67 10.18 0.16
CA VAL A 301 -2.02 9.73 1.50
C VAL A 301 -1.38 8.38 1.72
N ALA A 302 -0.29 8.36 2.49
CA ALA A 302 0.28 7.14 3.01
C ALA A 302 -0.52 6.75 4.26
N THR A 303 -1.37 5.75 4.13
CA THR A 303 -2.11 5.20 5.27
C THR A 303 -1.16 4.32 6.09
N SER A 304 -1.23 4.41 7.43
CA SER A 304 -0.37 3.59 8.29
C SER A 304 -0.62 2.09 8.14
N SER A 305 0.40 1.29 8.43
CA SER A 305 0.29 -0.17 8.34
C SER A 305 -0.75 -0.70 9.33
N MET A 306 -1.67 -1.52 8.83
CA MET A 306 -2.66 -2.17 9.69
C MET A 306 -2.01 -3.21 10.63
N ALA A 307 -0.81 -3.71 10.31
CA ALA A 307 -0.07 -4.63 11.17
C ALA A 307 0.58 -3.95 12.39
N MET A 308 0.56 -2.62 12.49
CA MET A 308 1.27 -1.83 13.50
C MET A 308 0.33 -0.90 14.27
N TYR A 309 0.73 -0.48 15.48
CA TYR A 309 -0.07 0.50 16.24
C TYR A 309 -0.22 1.78 15.41
N PRO A 310 -1.45 2.31 15.24
CA PRO A 310 -2.66 2.02 16.02
C PRO A 310 -3.72 1.16 15.31
N GLN A 311 -3.32 0.31 14.35
CA GLN A 311 -4.20 -0.50 13.49
C GLN A 311 -5.22 0.38 12.76
N GLN A 312 -4.70 1.28 11.93
CA GLN A 312 -5.49 2.29 11.22
C GLN A 312 -5.80 1.87 9.78
N TYR A 313 -6.89 2.42 9.25
CA TYR A 313 -7.24 2.40 7.84
C TYR A 313 -7.82 3.76 7.44
N GLY A 314 -7.80 4.07 6.15
CA GLY A 314 -8.36 5.29 5.58
C GLY A 314 -9.84 5.13 5.26
N VAL A 315 -10.65 6.15 5.54
CA VAL A 315 -12.03 6.28 5.09
C VAL A 315 -12.11 7.47 4.16
N ILE A 316 -12.32 7.20 2.88
CA ILE A 316 -12.49 8.19 1.83
C ILE A 316 -13.97 8.32 1.53
N ASN A 317 -14.49 9.54 1.49
CA ASN A 317 -15.84 9.81 1.03
C ASN A 317 -15.78 10.71 -0.19
N TYR A 318 -16.50 10.33 -1.22
CA TYR A 318 -16.87 11.20 -2.33
C TYR A 318 -18.32 11.64 -2.14
N ALA A 319 -18.55 12.94 -2.26
CA ALA A 319 -19.89 13.50 -2.30
C ALA A 319 -20.03 14.37 -3.56
N PRO A 320 -21.04 14.12 -4.43
CA PRO A 320 -21.29 14.92 -5.61
C PRO A 320 -21.43 16.41 -5.26
N ASN A 321 -20.78 17.29 -6.02
CA ASN A 321 -20.72 18.75 -5.83
C ASN A 321 -20.00 19.22 -4.56
N GLN A 322 -19.39 18.32 -3.78
CA GLN A 322 -18.60 18.67 -2.59
C GLN A 322 -17.12 18.28 -2.75
N GLY A 323 -16.84 17.13 -3.34
CA GLY A 323 -15.48 16.64 -3.56
C GLY A 323 -15.16 15.38 -2.76
N LEU A 324 -13.90 15.26 -2.35
CA LEU A 324 -13.37 14.12 -1.60
C LEU A 324 -13.01 14.53 -0.17
N SER A 325 -13.26 13.67 0.78
CA SER A 325 -12.70 13.75 2.13
C SER A 325 -11.98 12.47 2.49
N TYR A 326 -10.95 12.55 3.31
CA TYR A 326 -10.25 11.44 3.93
C TYR A 326 -10.24 11.63 5.44
N LYS A 327 -10.42 10.54 6.19
CA LYS A 327 -10.10 10.48 7.61
C LYS A 327 -9.54 9.11 7.97
N THR A 328 -8.68 9.06 8.98
CA THR A 328 -8.28 7.78 9.57
C THR A 328 -9.38 7.20 10.46
N GLN A 329 -9.44 5.88 10.52
CA GLN A 329 -10.24 5.11 11.48
C GLN A 329 -9.39 3.94 12.00
N ARG A 330 -9.73 3.42 13.18
CA ARG A 330 -9.02 2.29 13.81
C ARG A 330 -9.86 1.02 13.72
N VAL A 331 -9.18 -0.12 13.63
CA VAL A 331 -9.80 -1.44 13.79
C VAL A 331 -10.19 -1.64 15.25
N ASP A 332 -11.44 -2.01 15.50
CA ASP A 332 -11.94 -2.28 16.85
C ASP A 332 -11.76 -3.77 17.23
N VAL A 333 -10.50 -4.13 17.49
CA VAL A 333 -10.12 -5.50 17.88
C VAL A 333 -10.81 -5.93 19.17
N GLU A 334 -11.04 -5.02 20.12
CA GLU A 334 -11.70 -5.33 21.39
C GLU A 334 -13.17 -5.70 21.20
N LYS A 335 -13.88 -4.98 20.33
CA LYS A 335 -15.27 -5.32 19.95
C LYS A 335 -15.32 -6.70 19.30
N TYR A 336 -14.39 -7.00 18.38
CA TYR A 336 -14.30 -8.33 17.78
C TYR A 336 -13.98 -9.42 18.82
N ALA A 337 -13.01 -9.18 19.70
CA ALA A 337 -12.63 -10.10 20.77
C ALA A 337 -13.81 -10.43 21.70
N LYS A 338 -14.62 -9.41 22.07
CA LYS A 338 -15.86 -9.59 22.83
C LYS A 338 -16.89 -10.41 22.06
N LYS A 339 -17.07 -10.13 20.75
CA LYS A 339 -18.00 -10.86 19.88
C LYS A 339 -17.68 -12.36 19.79
N ILE A 340 -16.41 -12.72 19.70
CA ILE A 340 -15.97 -14.13 19.67
C ILE A 340 -15.82 -14.75 21.06
N ASN A 341 -16.21 -14.05 22.13
CA ASN A 341 -16.04 -14.48 23.53
C ASN A 341 -14.59 -14.81 23.91
N SER A 342 -13.62 -14.10 23.33
CA SER A 342 -12.20 -14.28 23.64
C SER A 342 -11.94 -14.15 25.14
N LYS A 343 -10.98 -14.94 25.64
CA LYS A 343 -10.48 -14.89 27.03
C LYS A 343 -9.07 -14.33 27.11
N ASP A 344 -8.48 -13.96 25.97
CA ASP A 344 -7.16 -13.36 25.94
C ASP A 344 -7.25 -11.91 26.46
N PRO A 345 -6.61 -11.57 27.58
CA PRO A 345 -6.64 -10.21 28.12
C PRO A 345 -6.02 -9.19 27.16
N ASN A 346 -5.03 -9.59 26.34
CA ASN A 346 -4.43 -8.69 25.36
C ASN A 346 -5.43 -8.34 24.26
N LEU A 347 -6.29 -9.27 23.82
CA LEU A 347 -7.32 -8.97 22.81
C LEU A 347 -8.48 -8.16 23.40
N LEU A 348 -8.77 -8.31 24.70
CA LEU A 348 -9.84 -7.59 25.38
C LEU A 348 -9.46 -6.14 25.75
N ASP A 349 -8.17 -5.83 25.79
CA ASP A 349 -7.58 -4.49 26.02
C ASP A 349 -6.54 -4.17 24.92
N PHE A 350 -6.91 -4.49 23.67
CA PHE A 350 -5.96 -4.56 22.55
C PHE A 350 -5.34 -3.21 22.21
N GLN A 351 -6.09 -2.11 22.32
CA GLN A 351 -5.51 -0.79 22.00
C GLN A 351 -4.38 -0.43 22.98
N GLN A 352 -4.52 -0.79 24.26
CA GLN A 352 -3.47 -0.58 25.26
C GLN A 352 -2.30 -1.54 25.04
N TYR A 353 -2.58 -2.83 24.84
CA TYR A 353 -1.56 -3.83 24.50
C TYR A 353 -0.73 -3.43 23.29
N SER A 354 -1.39 -3.05 22.19
CA SER A 354 -0.78 -2.66 20.92
C SER A 354 0.10 -1.43 21.08
N LYS A 355 -0.38 -0.44 21.85
CA LYS A 355 0.39 0.76 22.20
C LYS A 355 1.66 0.40 22.96
N ASP A 356 1.55 -0.41 24.01
CA ASP A 356 2.70 -0.81 24.84
C ASP A 356 3.71 -1.66 24.07
N TYR A 357 3.23 -2.55 23.19
CA TYR A 357 4.08 -3.34 22.29
C TYR A 357 4.89 -2.43 21.37
N PHE A 358 4.23 -1.49 20.69
CA PHE A 358 4.89 -0.57 19.76
C PHE A 358 5.83 0.42 20.47
N GLY A 359 5.42 0.96 21.62
CA GLY A 359 6.25 1.85 22.43
C GLY A 359 7.53 1.16 22.89
N LYS A 360 7.40 -0.06 23.43
CA LYS A 360 8.55 -0.90 23.81
C LYS A 360 9.46 -1.21 22.63
N PHE A 361 8.89 -1.49 21.45
CA PHE A 361 9.67 -1.70 20.24
C PHE A 361 10.52 -0.48 19.89
N GLY A 362 9.91 0.71 19.79
CA GLY A 362 10.60 1.96 19.48
C GLY A 362 11.69 2.30 20.50
N TYR A 363 11.37 2.20 21.79
CA TYR A 363 12.32 2.37 22.88
C TYR A 363 13.50 1.41 22.78
N THR A 364 13.23 0.11 22.60
CA THR A 364 14.27 -0.93 22.61
C THR A 364 15.21 -0.80 21.42
N LYS A 365 14.68 -0.48 20.23
CA LYS A 365 15.51 -0.22 19.03
C LYS A 365 16.43 0.99 19.24
N ALA A 366 15.87 2.09 19.74
CA ALA A 366 16.65 3.30 20.01
C ALA A 366 17.73 3.06 21.06
N LEU A 367 17.37 2.45 22.19
CA LEU A 367 18.30 2.12 23.27
C LEU A 367 19.41 1.19 22.77
N GLY A 368 19.05 0.15 22.03
CA GLY A 368 20.02 -0.80 21.45
C GLY A 368 21.04 -0.10 20.56
N GLU A 369 20.60 0.78 19.65
CA GLU A 369 21.52 1.52 18.78
C GLU A 369 22.41 2.50 19.57
N LEU A 370 21.84 3.21 20.55
CA LEU A 370 22.60 4.15 21.39
C LEU A 370 23.68 3.44 22.21
N LEU A 371 23.35 2.30 22.82
CA LEU A 371 24.30 1.51 23.61
C LEU A 371 25.38 0.88 22.73
N LEU A 372 25.04 0.39 21.54
CA LEU A 372 26.01 -0.17 20.59
C LEU A 372 27.03 0.87 20.13
N LYS A 373 26.65 2.14 20.02
CA LYS A 373 27.57 3.25 19.69
C LYS A 373 28.52 3.58 20.84
N GLY A 374 28.14 3.27 22.09
CA GLY A 374 28.98 3.48 23.28
C GLY A 374 29.31 4.95 23.60
N LYS A 375 28.54 5.90 23.06
CA LYS A 375 28.76 7.35 23.22
C LYS A 375 28.07 7.95 24.45
N TYR A 376 27.04 7.29 24.95
CA TYR A 376 26.19 7.77 26.04
C TYR A 376 26.26 6.78 27.19
N ASP A 377 26.16 7.28 28.43
CA ASP A 377 25.92 6.39 29.56
C ASP A 377 24.50 5.80 29.50
N VAL A 378 24.24 4.81 30.34
CA VAL A 378 22.97 4.07 30.33
C VAL A 378 21.78 4.98 30.66
N ASP A 379 21.96 5.95 31.54
CA ASP A 379 20.88 6.84 31.98
C ASP A 379 20.51 7.85 30.90
N ASP A 380 21.49 8.38 30.18
CA ASP A 380 21.27 9.28 29.05
C ASP A 380 20.70 8.54 27.84
N ALA A 381 21.20 7.34 27.55
CA ALA A 381 20.63 6.49 26.50
C ALA A 381 19.16 6.13 26.78
N ASP A 382 18.79 5.84 28.04
CA ASP A 382 17.41 5.61 28.47
C ASP A 382 16.51 6.82 28.23
N LYS A 383 16.97 8.03 28.64
CA LYS A 383 16.22 9.28 28.42
C LYS A 383 16.00 9.53 26.93
N MET A 384 17.05 9.37 26.12
CA MET A 384 16.99 9.53 24.66
C MET A 384 16.03 8.52 24.01
N ALA A 385 16.07 7.26 24.43
CA ALA A 385 15.18 6.21 23.93
C ALA A 385 13.71 6.48 24.29
N LYS A 386 13.40 7.00 25.47
CA LYS A 386 12.03 7.43 25.86
C LYS A 386 11.52 8.58 25.01
N THR A 387 12.37 9.56 24.68
CA THR A 387 12.01 10.62 23.74
C THR A 387 11.75 10.06 22.33
N MET A 388 12.53 9.08 21.88
CA MET A 388 12.31 8.41 20.60
C MET A 388 10.98 7.67 20.56
N GLU A 389 10.64 6.93 21.62
CA GLU A 389 9.34 6.26 21.77
C GLU A 389 8.18 7.25 21.59
N GLN A 390 8.23 8.40 22.29
CA GLN A 390 7.22 9.45 22.17
C GLN A 390 7.12 10.02 20.74
N ALA A 391 8.26 10.28 20.09
CA ALA A 391 8.31 10.76 18.72
C ALA A 391 7.72 9.75 17.73
N ASN A 392 8.04 8.46 17.89
CA ASN A 392 7.54 7.38 17.03
C ASN A 392 6.02 7.24 17.10
N PHE A 393 5.41 7.41 18.27
CA PHE A 393 3.94 7.42 18.34
C PHE A 393 3.35 8.51 17.44
N ALA A 394 3.88 9.73 17.51
CA ALA A 394 3.40 10.81 16.65
C ALA A 394 3.63 10.52 15.17
N TYR A 395 4.76 9.91 14.82
CA TYR A 395 5.14 9.64 13.45
C TYR A 395 4.28 8.55 12.80
N PHE A 396 4.13 7.41 13.46
CA PHE A 396 3.40 6.26 12.90
C PHE A 396 1.88 6.44 12.94
N THR A 397 1.35 7.10 13.98
CA THR A 397 -0.11 7.31 14.11
C THR A 397 -0.62 8.53 13.34
N GLY A 398 0.27 9.44 12.94
CA GLY A 398 -0.08 10.77 12.43
C GLY A 398 -0.63 11.73 13.50
N ASP A 399 -0.84 11.27 14.73
CA ASP A 399 -1.38 12.07 15.83
C ASP A 399 -0.28 12.89 16.51
N ARG A 400 -0.21 14.17 16.16
CA ARG A 400 0.81 15.08 16.68
C ARG A 400 0.61 15.46 18.16
N SER A 401 -0.51 15.06 18.79
CA SER A 401 -0.69 15.25 20.24
C SER A 401 0.38 14.53 21.06
N TYR A 402 0.93 13.43 20.55
CA TYR A 402 2.05 12.72 21.16
C TYR A 402 3.32 13.58 21.28
N LEU A 403 3.48 14.64 20.49
CA LEU A 403 4.64 15.54 20.59
C LEU A 403 4.49 16.62 21.66
N GLN A 404 3.36 16.67 22.37
CA GLN A 404 3.14 17.70 23.38
C GLN A 404 4.21 17.64 24.48
N GLY A 405 5.00 18.72 24.59
CA GLY A 405 6.04 18.84 25.61
C GLY A 405 7.32 18.05 25.32
N ILE A 406 7.46 17.47 24.12
CA ILE A 406 8.65 16.68 23.76
C ILE A 406 9.94 17.49 23.90
N GLU A 407 9.92 18.79 23.57
CA GLU A 407 11.10 19.66 23.66
C GLU A 407 11.56 19.93 25.10
N LYS A 408 10.71 19.63 26.09
CA LYS A 408 11.01 19.76 27.52
C LYS A 408 11.56 18.46 28.11
N THR A 409 11.57 17.37 27.35
CA THR A 409 12.09 16.09 27.84
C THR A 409 13.61 16.14 27.94
N PRO A 410 14.23 15.52 28.97
CA PRO A 410 15.68 15.45 29.07
C PRO A 410 16.33 14.78 27.86
N GLY A 411 15.69 13.73 27.32
CA GLY A 411 16.18 13.03 26.14
C GLY A 411 16.21 13.89 24.88
N TYR A 412 15.25 14.82 24.72
CA TYR A 412 15.28 15.74 23.57
C TYR A 412 16.48 16.67 23.61
N ALA A 413 16.83 17.24 24.77
CA ALA A 413 18.03 18.07 24.91
C ALA A 413 19.31 17.30 24.57
N LEU A 414 19.38 16.01 24.95
CA LEU A 414 20.48 15.12 24.58
C LEU A 414 20.52 14.84 23.07
N TRP A 415 19.37 14.62 22.43
CA TRP A 415 19.29 14.50 20.97
C TRP A 415 19.74 15.77 20.24
N GLN A 416 19.38 16.96 20.73
CA GLN A 416 19.83 18.23 20.13
C GLN A 416 21.34 18.45 20.27
N ALA A 417 21.95 17.90 21.33
CA ALA A 417 23.39 17.95 21.54
C ALA A 417 24.15 16.84 20.79
N ALA A 418 23.44 15.85 20.22
CA ALA A 418 24.03 14.74 19.49
C ALA A 418 24.40 15.15 18.07
N ASP A 419 25.63 14.82 17.64
CA ASP A 419 26.17 15.24 16.35
C ASP A 419 25.49 14.56 15.16
N GLY A 420 24.53 15.23 14.49
CA GLY A 420 24.19 15.07 13.06
C GLY A 420 23.87 13.67 12.51
N GLU A 421 23.70 12.68 13.38
CA GLU A 421 23.41 11.28 13.06
C GLU A 421 21.97 11.11 12.56
N PHE A 422 21.72 9.98 11.90
CA PHE A 422 20.40 9.67 11.32
C PHE A 422 19.26 9.81 12.35
N LEU A 423 19.40 9.23 13.54
CA LEU A 423 18.37 9.27 14.58
C LEU A 423 18.10 10.69 15.12
N THR A 424 19.12 11.55 15.19
CA THR A 424 18.94 12.96 15.55
C THR A 424 18.10 13.67 14.50
N LYS A 425 18.48 13.55 13.23
CA LYS A 425 17.72 14.15 12.11
C LYS A 425 16.29 13.64 12.05
N TYR A 426 16.11 12.35 12.37
CA TYR A 426 14.81 11.71 12.38
C TYR A 426 13.88 12.30 13.43
N ILE A 427 14.35 12.46 14.67
CA ILE A 427 13.57 13.13 15.71
C ILE A 427 13.30 14.60 15.34
N ASP A 428 14.29 15.31 14.80
CA ASP A 428 14.14 16.70 14.37
C ASP A 428 13.07 16.86 13.30
N ASP A 429 13.05 15.98 12.30
CA ASP A 429 12.04 16.00 11.24
C ASP A 429 10.62 15.79 11.81
N ILE A 430 10.47 14.84 12.73
CA ILE A 430 9.17 14.60 13.40
C ILE A 430 8.73 15.84 14.18
N VAL A 431 9.60 16.39 15.02
CA VAL A 431 9.26 17.51 15.92
C VAL A 431 9.02 18.80 15.14
N LYS A 432 9.77 19.05 14.06
CA LYS A 432 9.59 20.20 13.17
C LYS A 432 8.18 20.22 12.54
N ASN A 433 7.61 19.05 12.28
CA ASN A 433 6.29 18.89 11.65
C ASN A 433 5.13 18.77 12.66
N LYS A 434 5.31 19.15 13.94
CA LYS A 434 4.28 19.00 15.00
C LYS A 434 2.93 19.70 14.79
N ALA A 435 2.83 20.64 13.84
CA ALA A 435 1.59 21.35 13.52
C ALA A 435 0.84 20.76 12.30
N LYS A 436 1.44 19.77 11.63
CA LYS A 436 0.87 19.12 10.44
C LYS A 436 -0.33 18.27 10.84
N ASN A 437 -1.37 18.26 10.01
CA ASN A 437 -2.50 17.35 10.14
C ASN A 437 -2.36 16.22 9.12
N ASP A 438 -2.25 15.00 9.62
CA ASP A 438 -2.12 13.77 8.82
C ASP A 438 -3.31 12.83 8.98
N LEU A 439 -4.31 13.23 9.80
CA LEU A 439 -5.45 12.39 10.17
C LEU A 439 -6.69 12.66 9.32
N THR A 440 -6.79 13.84 8.72
CA THR A 440 -7.93 14.25 7.88
C THR A 440 -7.48 15.11 6.71
N LEU A 441 -8.19 15.01 5.59
CA LEU A 441 -7.98 15.83 4.40
C LEU A 441 -9.33 16.12 3.73
N GLU A 442 -9.50 17.34 3.22
CA GLU A 442 -10.64 17.76 2.42
C GLU A 442 -10.10 18.26 1.06
N ILE A 443 -10.67 17.75 -0.02
CA ILE A 443 -10.34 18.13 -1.39
C ILE A 443 -11.64 18.58 -2.07
N PRO A 444 -11.90 19.89 -2.15
CA PRO A 444 -13.13 20.38 -2.75
C PRO A 444 -13.19 20.06 -4.24
N GLU A 445 -14.40 19.88 -4.76
CA GLU A 445 -14.63 19.80 -6.20
C GLU A 445 -14.25 21.13 -6.87
N SER A 446 -13.51 21.03 -7.99
CA SER A 446 -12.95 22.17 -8.73
C SER A 446 -13.89 22.76 -9.75
#